data_AF-A0A524M3K2-F1
#
_entry.id   AF-A0A524M3K2-F1
#
_cell.length_a   1.000
_cell.length_b   1.000
_cell.length_c   1.000
_cell.angle_alpha   90.00
_cell.angle_beta   90.00
_cell.angle_gamma   90.00
#
_symmetry.space_group_name_H-M   'P 1'
#
loop_
_entity.id
_entity.type
_entity.pdbx_description
1 polymer ?
#
loop_
_entity_poly.entity_id
_entity_poly.type
_entity_poly.pdbx_seq_one_letter_code
_entity_poly.pdbx_strand_id
1 'polypeptide(L)' 'MNKEETLAFIDRQIAMELKIIEIVKENVEQLGNAFVKDLLIGISTDSQKHAALLKSLRKAVEGPTPFISEKER' A
#
# COMPACT_ATOMS: atom_id res chain seq x y z
N MET A 1 13.08 8.48 -11.39
CA MET A 1 12.03 7.67 -12.03
C MET A 1 11.17 8.58 -12.87
N ASN A 2 10.83 8.18 -14.08
CA ASN A 2 9.86 8.89 -14.90
C ASN A 2 8.41 8.61 -14.44
N LYS A 3 7.41 9.27 -15.04
CA LYS A 3 5.99 9.12 -14.65
C LYS A 3 5.52 7.66 -14.76
N GLU A 4 5.87 6.97 -15.83
CA GLU A 4 5.46 5.58 -16.08
C GLU A 4 6.10 4.61 -15.07
N GLU A 5 7.40 4.76 -14.82
CA GLU A 5 8.12 3.98 -13.80
C GLU A 5 7.52 4.19 -12.41
N THR A 6 7.11 5.42 -12.11
CA THR A 6 6.46 5.77 -10.83
C THR A 6 5.09 5.12 -10.71
N LEU A 7 4.25 5.21 -11.74
CA LEU A 7 2.94 4.56 -11.75
C LEU A 7 3.07 3.03 -11.61
N ALA A 8 3.98 2.41 -12.35
CA ALA A 8 4.25 0.98 -12.27
C ALA A 8 4.78 0.55 -10.89
N PHE A 9 5.60 1.39 -10.25
CA PHE A 9 6.02 1.16 -8.87
C PHE A 9 4.82 1.21 -7.90
N ILE A 10 4.00 2.26 -7.97
CA ILE A 10 2.83 2.42 -7.10
C ILE A 10 1.85 1.26 -7.27
N ASP A 11 1.57 0.84 -8.50
CA ASP A 11 0.68 -0.29 -8.79
C ASP A 11 1.19 -1.60 -8.17
N ARG A 12 2.49 -1.86 -8.25
CA ARG A 12 3.11 -3.02 -7.58
C ARG A 12 3.01 -2.95 -6.06
N GLN A 13 3.20 -1.77 -5.48
CA GLN A 13 3.05 -1.60 -4.03
C GLN A 13 1.60 -1.83 -3.59
N ILE A 14 0.62 -1.27 -4.31
CA ILE A 14 -0.81 -1.51 -4.02
C ILE A 14 -1.13 -3.01 -4.08
N ALA A 15 -0.66 -3.72 -5.10
CA ALA A 15 -0.87 -5.15 -5.23
C ALA A 15 -0.24 -5.95 -4.07
N MET A 16 0.95 -5.53 -3.60
CA MET A 16 1.61 -6.15 -2.46
C MET A 16 0.81 -5.95 -1.16
N GLU A 17 0.38 -4.72 -0.87
CA GLU A 17 -0.40 -4.40 0.33
C GLU A 17 -1.73 -5.18 0.35
N LEU A 18 -2.43 -5.25 -0.79
CA LEU A 18 -3.67 -6.04 -0.91
C LEU A 18 -3.43 -7.55 -0.72
N LYS A 19 -2.29 -8.07 -1.17
CA LYS A 19 -1.91 -9.47 -0.95
C LYS A 19 -1.68 -9.77 0.53
N ILE A 20 -1.03 -8.86 1.27
CA ILE A 20 -0.84 -9.01 2.72
C ILE A 20 -2.20 -9.06 3.42
N ILE A 21 -3.11 -8.15 3.07
CA ILE A 21 -4.46 -8.08 3.64
C ILE A 21 -5.21 -9.41 3.45
N GLU A 22 -5.19 -9.96 2.23
CA GLU A 22 -5.91 -11.21 1.94
C GLU A 22 -5.28 -12.40 2.68
N ILE A 23 -3.95 -12.52 2.68
CA ILE A 23 -3.26 -13.60 3.40
C ILE A 23 -3.61 -13.56 4.89
N VAL A 24 -3.57 -12.38 5.52
CA VAL A 24 -3.93 -12.27 6.94
C VAL A 24 -5.40 -12.64 7.12
N LYS A 25 -6.31 -12.09 6.32
CA LYS A 25 -7.75 -12.37 6.42
C LYS A 25 -8.08 -13.87 6.30
N GLU A 26 -7.42 -14.60 5.39
CA GLU A 26 -7.67 -16.03 5.17
C GLU A 26 -7.08 -16.94 6.27
N ASN A 27 -5.96 -16.53 6.88
CA ASN A 27 -5.16 -17.43 7.72
C ASN A 27 -5.20 -17.09 9.22
N VAL A 28 -5.50 -15.85 9.59
CA VAL A 28 -5.36 -15.36 10.98
C VAL A 28 -6.30 -16.06 11.98
N GLU A 29 -7.46 -16.54 11.50
CA GLU A 29 -8.42 -17.28 12.33
C GLU A 29 -7.97 -18.72 12.65
N GLN A 30 -7.02 -19.27 11.90
CA GLN A 30 -6.48 -20.61 12.12
C GLN A 30 -5.33 -20.64 13.13
N LEU A 31 -4.91 -19.47 13.63
CA LEU A 31 -3.78 -19.33 14.55
C LEU A 31 -4.19 -19.61 15.99
N GLY A 32 -3.51 -20.56 16.63
CA GLY A 32 -3.72 -20.86 18.06
C GLY A 32 -3.06 -19.87 19.03
N ASN A 33 -2.17 -19.00 18.55
CA ASN A 33 -1.47 -18.03 19.39
C ASN A 33 -2.09 -16.63 19.24
N ALA A 34 -2.75 -16.15 20.29
CA ALA A 34 -3.43 -14.86 20.29
C ALA A 34 -2.49 -13.65 20.08
N PHE A 35 -1.29 -13.68 20.65
CA PHE A 35 -0.32 -12.59 20.47
C PHE A 35 0.13 -12.46 19.02
N VAL A 36 0.44 -13.58 18.36
CA VAL A 36 0.79 -13.59 16.93
C VAL A 36 -0.40 -13.14 16.07
N LYS A 37 -1.63 -13.54 16.45
CA LYS A 37 -2.87 -13.11 15.80
C LYS A 37 -2.98 -11.58 15.79
N ASP A 38 -2.83 -10.96 16.95
CA ASP A 38 -2.96 -9.51 17.12
C ASP A 38 -1.91 -8.73 16.32
N LEU A 39 -0.67 -9.22 16.29
CA LEU A 39 0.40 -8.62 15.47
C LEU A 39 0.06 -8.66 13.97
N LEU A 40 -0.44 -9.80 13.46
CA LEU A 40 -0.81 -9.92 12.05
C LEU A 40 -2.01 -9.05 11.69
N ILE A 41 -2.99 -8.92 12.60
CA ILE A 41 -4.11 -7.99 12.43
C ILE A 41 -3.61 -6.55 12.37
N GLY A 42 -2.68 -6.16 13.24
CA GLY A 42 -2.02 -4.85 13.20
C GLY A 42 -1.34 -4.58 11.86
N ILE A 43 -0.53 -5.52 11.38
CA ILE A 43 0.15 -5.42 10.08
C ILE A 43 -0.86 -5.28 8.92
N SER A 44 -1.93 -6.07 8.92
CA SER A 44 -2.98 -5.98 7.89
C SER A 44 -3.69 -4.62 7.93
N THR A 45 -3.93 -4.08 9.13
CA THR A 45 -4.54 -2.76 9.32
C THR A 45 -3.66 -1.65 8.73
N ASP A 46 -2.35 -1.68 9.00
CA ASP A 46 -1.40 -0.73 8.40
C ASP A 46 -1.32 -0.88 6.88
N SER A 47 -1.37 -2.12 6.38
CA SER A 47 -1.39 -2.40 4.93
C SER A 47 -2.63 -1.80 4.25
N GLN A 48 -3.80 -1.82 4.91
CA GLN A 48 -5.01 -1.16 4.40
C GLN A 48 -4.82 0.36 4.27
N LYS A 49 -4.20 0.98 5.28
CA LYS A 49 -3.88 2.40 5.27
C LYS A 49 -2.89 2.72 4.14
N HIS A 50 -1.83 1.94 3.98
CA HIS A 50 -0.86 2.12 2.90
C HIS A 50 -1.51 1.98 1.52
N ALA A 51 -2.33 0.96 1.30
CA ALA A 51 -3.05 0.79 0.03
C ALA A 51 -3.94 2.00 -0.31
N ALA A 52 -4.61 2.59 0.69
CA ALA A 52 -5.41 3.80 0.49
C ALA A 52 -4.56 5.04 0.14
N LEU A 53 -3.44 5.21 0.83
CA LEU A 53 -2.49 6.29 0.55
C LEU A 53 -1.85 6.15 -0.84
N LEU A 54 -1.43 4.94 -1.21
CA LEU A 54 -0.85 4.65 -2.52
C LEU A 54 -1.87 4.88 -3.66
N LYS A 55 -3.14 4.50 -3.48
CA LYS A 55 -4.21 4.83 -4.44
C LYS A 55 -4.39 6.34 -4.60
N SER A 56 -4.26 7.10 -3.52
CA SER A 56 -4.35 8.57 -3.55
C SER A 56 -3.12 9.18 -4.24
N LEU A 57 -1.92 8.67 -3.94
CA LEU A 57 -0.68 9.06 -4.60
C LEU A 57 -0.74 8.77 -6.09
N ARG A 58 -1.20 7.59 -6.50
CA ARG A 58 -1.39 7.22 -7.91
C ARG A 58 -2.23 8.26 -8.66
N LYS A 59 -3.38 8.65 -8.09
CA LYS A 59 -4.25 9.69 -8.66
C LYS A 59 -3.54 11.04 -8.78
N ALA A 60 -2.74 11.41 -7.78
CA ALA A 60 -1.96 12.65 -7.82
C ALA A 60 -0.92 12.62 -8.95
N VAL A 61 -0.28 11.48 -9.20
CA VAL A 61 0.69 11.28 -10.29
C VAL A 61 0.03 11.26 -11.67
N GLU A 62 -1.17 10.68 -11.78
CA GLU A 62 -1.94 10.68 -13.03
C GLU A 62 -2.40 12.09 -13.42
N GLY A 63 -2.82 12.88 -12.44
CA GLY A 63 -3.35 14.22 -12.60
C GLY A 63 -2.35 15.26 -13.15
N PRO A 64 -2.83 16.50 -13.38
CA PRO A 64 -1.99 17.60 -13.87
C PRO A 64 -1.01 18.13 -12.80
N THR A 65 -1.11 17.64 -11.57
CA THR A 65 -0.20 17.99 -10.47
C THR A 65 1.22 17.65 -10.90
N PRO A 66 2.09 18.65 -11.09
CA PRO A 66 3.47 18.37 -11.45
C PRO A 66 4.07 17.53 -10.32
N PHE A 67 4.91 16.57 -10.68
CA PHE A 67 5.89 16.02 -9.75
C PHE A 67 6.84 17.18 -9.43
N ILE A 68 6.43 18.10 -8.55
CA ILE A 68 7.19 19.32 -8.30
C ILE A 68 8.53 18.89 -7.74
N SER A 69 9.59 19.06 -8.53
CA SER A 69 10.93 19.01 -7.98
C SER A 69 11.14 20.32 -7.23
N GLU A 70 11.81 20.27 -6.09
CA GLU A 70 12.12 21.45 -5.27
C GLU A 70 12.86 22.57 -6.05
N LYS A 71 13.38 22.25 -7.24
CA LYS A 71 14.03 23.15 -8.21
C LYS A 71 13.07 23.99 -9.06
N GLU A 72 11.76 23.74 -9.01
CA GLU A 72 10.74 24.43 -9.81
C GLU A 72 9.91 25.44 -8.99
N ARG A 73 10.39 25.83 -7.80
CA ARG A 73 9.81 26.89 -6.96
C ARG A 73 10.54 28.22 -7.12
#